data_AF-A0A916GWF0-F1
#
_entry.id   AF-A0A916GWF0-F1
#
_cell.length_a   1.000
_cell.length_b   1.000
_cell.length_c   1.000
_cell.angle_alpha   90.00
_cell.angle_beta   90.00
_cell.angle_gamma   90.00
#
_symmetry.space_group_name_H-M   'P 1'
#
loop_
_entity.id
_entity.type
_entity.pdbx_description
1 polymer ?
#
loop_
_entity_poly.entity_id
_entity_poly.type
_entity_poly.pdbx_seq_one_letter_code
_entity_poly.pdbx_strand_id
1 'polypeptide(L)'
;MISSNANRELVMYSRATPCVYVSIARRVLDAHQVLYRELFIDQDERYRERVIEWTGFLSVPTLIIAEIGSTLPYTEPLPLPKGASPRGINRGSMITEASEPELIEWLRQHGLIRP
;
A
#
# COMPACT_ATOMS: atom_id res chain seq x y z
N MET A 1 13.90 1.36 25.45
CA MET A 1 12.80 1.59 24.49
C MET A 1 12.99 0.64 23.32
N ILE A 2 12.21 -0.43 23.25
CA ILE A 2 12.22 -1.35 22.11
C ILE A 2 11.45 -0.64 21.00
N SER A 3 12.12 -0.31 19.89
CA SER A 3 11.49 0.35 18.75
C SER A 3 10.30 -0.48 18.25
N SER A 4 9.13 0.14 18.19
CA SER A 4 7.82 -0.45 17.83
C SER A 4 7.69 -0.92 16.37
N ASN A 5 8.79 -1.14 15.65
CA ASN A 5 8.78 -1.56 14.24
C ASN A 5 8.82 -3.08 14.04
N ALA A 6 9.03 -3.87 15.11
CA ALA A 6 9.17 -5.32 14.98
C ALA A 6 7.86 -6.07 14.68
N ASN A 7 6.71 -5.40 14.76
CA ASN A 7 5.40 -6.04 14.54
C ASN A 7 4.65 -5.55 13.30
N ARG A 8 5.34 -4.85 12.39
CA ARG A 8 4.72 -4.27 11.19
C ARG A 8 5.22 -4.92 9.91
N GLU A 9 4.35 -5.02 8.92
CA GLU A 9 4.67 -5.50 7.58
C GLU A 9 4.05 -4.60 6.50
N LEU A 10 4.61 -4.66 5.30
CA LEU A 10 4.02 -4.05 4.11
C LEU A 10 3.00 -5.01 3.50
N VAL A 11 1.78 -4.52 3.26
CA VAL A 11 0.74 -5.27 2.54
C VAL A 11 0.38 -4.51 1.27
N MET A 12 0.36 -5.21 0.14
CA MET A 12 -0.05 -4.66 -1.15
C MET A 12 -1.36 -5.30 -1.60
N TYR A 13 -2.42 -4.50 -1.66
CA TYR A 13 -3.64 -4.84 -2.37
C TYR A 13 -3.40 -4.68 -3.86
N SER A 14 -3.64 -5.75 -4.61
CA SER A 14 -3.25 -5.92 -5.99
C SER A 14 -4.34 -6.68 -6.76
N ARG A 15 -4.07 -7.02 -8.02
CA ARG A 15 -4.91 -7.87 -8.85
C ARG A 15 -4.04 -8.87 -9.62
N ALA A 16 -4.57 -10.05 -9.89
CA ALA A 16 -3.87 -11.07 -10.66
C ALA A 16 -3.76 -10.69 -12.15
N THR A 17 -4.70 -9.90 -12.64
CA THR A 17 -4.68 -9.37 -14.01
C THR A 17 -3.60 -8.28 -14.22
N PRO A 18 -2.96 -8.19 -15.40
CA PRO A 18 -1.91 -7.19 -15.63
C PRO A 18 -2.35 -5.75 -15.30
N CYS A 19 -1.52 -5.02 -14.54
CA CYS A 19 -1.71 -3.61 -14.20
C CYS A 19 -0.36 -2.88 -14.23
N VAL A 20 -0.28 -1.78 -14.98
CA VAL A 20 0.96 -0.99 -15.08
C VAL A 20 1.42 -0.49 -13.71
N TYR A 21 0.51 0.01 -12.86
CA TYR A 21 0.86 0.51 -11.53
C TYR A 21 1.32 -0.61 -10.59
N VAL A 22 0.74 -1.82 -10.69
CA VAL A 22 1.19 -2.97 -9.88
C VAL A 22 2.60 -3.39 -10.30
N SER A 23 2.87 -3.42 -11.60
CA SER A 23 4.21 -3.72 -12.13
C SER A 23 5.25 -2.70 -11.66
N ILE A 24 4.90 -1.42 -11.59
CA ILE A 24 5.78 -0.37 -11.04
C ILE A 24 6.06 -0.65 -9.56
N ALA A 25 5.03 -0.89 -8.75
CA ALA A 25 5.20 -1.15 -7.33
C ALA A 25 6.07 -2.39 -7.08
N ARG A 26 5.79 -3.52 -7.75
CA ARG A 26 6.60 -4.75 -7.65
C ARG A 26 8.06 -4.48 -7.99
N ARG A 27 8.33 -3.79 -9.11
CA ARG A 27 9.71 -3.44 -9.51
C ARG A 27 10.45 -2.65 -8.44
N VAL A 28 9.80 -1.67 -7.81
CA VAL A 28 10.41 -0.88 -6.72
C VAL A 28 10.67 -1.75 -5.50
N LEU A 29 9.69 -2.55 -5.07
CA LEU A 29 9.83 -3.43 -3.90
C LEU A 29 10.93 -4.48 -4.11
N ASP A 30 11.00 -5.07 -5.30
CA ASP A 30 12.02 -6.05 -5.67
C ASP A 30 13.42 -5.41 -5.71
N ALA A 31 13.55 -4.23 -6.34
CA ALA A 31 14.82 -3.50 -6.44
C ALA A 31 15.40 -3.13 -5.06
N HIS A 32 14.54 -2.88 -4.08
CA HIS A 32 14.93 -2.55 -2.71
C HIS A 32 14.84 -3.74 -1.73
N GLN A 33 14.52 -4.95 -2.22
CA GLN A 33 14.38 -6.16 -1.42
C GLN A 33 13.40 -6.00 -0.23
N VAL A 34 12.34 -5.23 -0.43
CA VAL A 34 11.30 -5.00 0.59
C VAL A 34 10.40 -6.22 0.63
N LEU A 35 10.28 -6.84 1.81
CA LEU A 35 9.33 -7.92 2.03
C LEU A 35 7.92 -7.36 2.13
N TYR A 36 6.97 -7.98 1.43
CA TYR A 36 5.57 -7.63 1.49
C TYR A 36 4.67 -8.85 1.31
N ARG A 37 3.44 -8.74 1.80
CA ARG A 37 2.37 -9.68 1.51
C ARG A 37 1.44 -9.10 0.45
N GLU A 38 1.14 -9.89 -0.57
CA GLU A 38 0.25 -9.48 -1.65
C GLU A 38 -1.15 -10.07 -1.48
N LEU A 39 -2.17 -9.22 -1.60
CA LEU A 39 -3.58 -9.58 -1.49
C LEU A 39 -4.31 -9.27 -2.80
N PHE A 40 -5.03 -10.24 -3.37
CA PHE A 40 -5.64 -10.13 -4.69
C PHE A 40 -7.13 -9.78 -4.60
N ILE A 41 -7.49 -8.55 -5.01
CA ILE A 41 -8.88 -8.06 -4.93
C ILE A 41 -9.81 -8.72 -5.96
N ASP A 42 -9.25 -9.35 -6.99
CA ASP A 42 -9.99 -10.07 -8.03
C ASP A 42 -10.22 -11.56 -7.68
N GLN A 43 -9.72 -12.00 -6.52
CA GLN A 43 -9.87 -13.37 -6.03
C GLN A 43 -10.61 -13.45 -4.68
N ASP A 44 -10.65 -12.36 -3.91
CA ASP A 44 -11.32 -12.29 -2.62
C ASP A 44 -12.12 -10.98 -2.50
N GLU A 45 -13.45 -11.13 -2.43
CA GLU A 45 -14.38 -10.01 -2.36
C GLU A 45 -14.17 -9.11 -1.14
N ARG A 46 -13.67 -9.67 -0.02
CA ARG A 46 -13.39 -8.90 1.20
C ARG A 46 -12.29 -7.86 0.97
N TYR A 47 -11.30 -8.19 0.14
CA TYR A 47 -10.23 -7.25 -0.21
C TYR A 47 -10.70 -6.21 -1.22
N ARG A 48 -11.59 -6.62 -2.13
CA ARG A 48 -12.24 -5.72 -3.09
C ARG A 48 -13.05 -4.63 -2.38
N GLU A 49 -13.94 -5.04 -1.49
CA GLU A 49 -14.78 -4.12 -0.71
C GLU A 49 -13.93 -3.16 0.11
N ARG A 50 -12.85 -3.67 0.70
CA ARG A 50 -11.91 -2.85 1.48
C ARG A 50 -11.28 -1.72 0.68
N VAL A 51 -10.79 -2.02 -0.53
CA VAL A 51 -10.17 -1.00 -1.39
C VAL A 51 -11.20 0.05 -1.82
N ILE A 52 -12.45 -0.36 -2.07
CA ILE A 52 -13.56 0.57 -2.37
C ILE A 52 -13.85 1.45 -1.16
N GLU A 53 -13.93 0.90 0.04
CA GLU A 53 -14.17 1.67 1.27
C GLU A 53 -13.10 2.75 1.47
N TRP A 54 -11.83 2.39 1.29
CA TRP A 54 -10.74 3.34 1.49
C TRP A 54 -10.63 4.39 0.39
N THR A 55 -10.83 4.00 -0.87
CA THR A 55 -10.47 4.85 -2.01
C THR A 55 -11.67 5.43 -2.73
N GLY A 56 -12.85 4.84 -2.58
CA GLY A 56 -14.02 5.06 -3.43
C GLY A 56 -13.95 4.34 -4.78
N PHE A 57 -12.86 3.62 -5.05
CA PHE A 57 -12.54 3.01 -6.35
C PHE A 57 -11.95 1.60 -6.18
N LEU A 58 -11.69 0.92 -7.30
CA LEU A 58 -10.91 -0.33 -7.33
C LEU A 58 -9.43 -0.06 -7.65
N SER A 59 -8.87 1.00 -7.05
CA SER A 59 -7.53 1.48 -7.37
C SER A 59 -6.44 0.57 -6.81
N VAL A 60 -5.64 0.00 -7.71
CA VAL A 60 -4.54 -0.92 -7.37
C VAL A 60 -3.25 -0.54 -8.11
N PRO A 61 -2.09 -0.64 -7.44
CA PRO A 61 -1.90 -1.19 -6.10
C PRO A 61 -2.33 -0.17 -5.03
N THR A 62 -2.89 -0.67 -3.93
CA THR A 62 -3.04 0.10 -2.69
C THR A 62 -2.14 -0.56 -1.65
N LEU A 63 -1.12 0.16 -1.20
CA LEU A 63 -0.15 -0.31 -0.22
C LEU A 63 -0.50 0.22 1.16
N ILE A 64 -0.37 -0.62 2.17
CA ILE A 64 -0.55 -0.25 3.58
C ILE A 64 0.60 -0.76 4.43
N ILE A 65 0.89 -0.05 5.52
CA ILE A 65 1.63 -0.63 6.65
C ILE A 65 0.60 -1.25 7.59
N ALA A 66 0.75 -2.54 7.90
CA ALA A 66 -0.15 -3.29 8.76
C ALA A 66 0.61 -3.89 9.93
N GLU A 67 -0.09 -4.25 11.01
CA GLU A 67 0.46 -5.21 11.98
C GLU A 67 0.61 -6.58 11.30
N ILE A 68 1.60 -7.39 11.70
CA ILE A 68 1.86 -8.72 11.09
C ILE A 68 0.58 -9.57 11.11
N GLY A 69 0.20 -10.09 9.94
CA GLY A 69 -0.99 -10.91 9.73
C GLY A 69 -2.30 -10.11 9.61
N SER A 70 -2.29 -8.81 9.91
CA SER A 70 -3.44 -7.92 9.72
C SER A 70 -3.61 -7.56 8.25
N THR A 71 -4.86 -7.36 7.82
CA THR A 71 -5.17 -6.77 6.51
C THR A 71 -5.56 -5.30 6.63
N LEU A 72 -5.49 -4.73 7.83
CA LEU A 72 -5.84 -3.34 8.11
C LEU A 72 -4.60 -2.50 8.37
N PRO A 73 -4.60 -1.22 7.97
CA PRO A 73 -3.50 -0.33 8.27
C PRO A 73 -3.35 -0.18 9.79
N TYR A 74 -2.10 -0.09 10.28
CA TYR A 74 -1.82 0.02 11.72
C TYR A 74 -2.35 1.32 12.36
N THR A 75 -2.61 2.34 11.54
CA THR A 75 -3.32 3.57 11.89
C THR A 75 -4.31 3.92 10.80
N GLU A 76 -5.42 4.57 11.15
CA GLU A 76 -6.40 5.05 10.18
C GLU A 76 -5.73 5.98 9.14
N PRO A 77 -5.90 5.72 7.83
CA PRO A 77 -5.37 6.60 6.79
C PRO A 77 -6.06 7.97 6.80
N LEU A 78 -5.32 9.03 6.48
CA LEU A 78 -5.90 10.37 6.30
C LEU A 78 -7.03 10.33 5.26
N PRO A 79 -8.11 11.10 5.40
CA PRO A 79 -9.21 11.08 4.43
C PRO A 79 -8.76 11.59 3.06
N LEU A 80 -9.38 11.08 1.99
CA LEU A 80 -9.19 11.66 0.66
C LEU A 80 -9.88 13.03 0.58
N PRO A 81 -9.24 14.02 -0.06
CA PRO A 81 -9.93 15.25 -0.43
C PRO A 81 -11.15 14.94 -1.29
N LYS A 82 -12.26 15.65 -1.07
CA LYS A 82 -13.51 15.41 -1.78
C LYS A 82 -13.30 15.55 -3.30
N GLY A 83 -13.63 14.49 -4.04
CA GLY A 83 -13.51 14.46 -5.51
C GLY A 83 -12.09 14.24 -6.04
N ALA A 84 -11.10 14.03 -5.17
CA ALA A 84 -9.74 13.73 -5.61
C ALA A 84 -9.60 12.26 -6.04
N SER A 85 -8.70 12.03 -7.00
CA SER A 85 -8.18 10.69 -7.27
C SER A 85 -7.32 10.22 -6.10
N PRO A 86 -7.35 8.94 -5.70
CA PRO A 86 -6.49 8.41 -4.63
C PRO A 86 -5.02 8.29 -5.03
N ARG A 87 -4.71 8.47 -6.32
CA ARG A 87 -3.40 8.22 -6.91
C ARG A 87 -2.31 9.10 -6.33
N GLY A 88 -1.21 8.49 -5.90
CA GLY A 88 -0.01 9.17 -5.42
C GLY A 88 -0.19 9.92 -4.10
N ILE A 89 -1.40 9.92 -3.52
CA ILE A 89 -1.67 10.62 -2.28
C ILE A 89 -1.19 9.77 -1.11
N ASN A 90 -0.11 10.23 -0.46
CA ASN A 90 0.33 9.70 0.82
C ASN A 90 -0.70 10.03 1.91
N ARG A 91 -1.35 9.01 2.46
CA ARG A 91 -2.37 9.12 3.50
C ARG A 91 -1.86 8.62 4.85
N GLY A 92 -0.54 8.68 5.08
CA GLY A 92 0.12 8.17 6.28
C GLY A 92 0.44 6.68 6.13
N SER A 93 -0.42 5.82 6.70
CA SER A 93 -0.27 4.36 6.66
C SER A 93 -0.65 3.73 5.32
N MET A 94 -1.05 4.53 4.31
CA MET A 94 -1.55 4.07 3.02
C MET A 94 -1.06 4.95 1.87
N ILE A 95 -0.78 4.33 0.73
CA ILE A 95 -0.57 5.01 -0.55
C ILE A 95 -1.17 4.18 -1.69
N THR A 96 -1.79 4.83 -2.67
CA THR A 96 -2.52 4.16 -3.76
C THR A 96 -1.98 4.60 -5.13
N GLU A 97 -1.77 3.66 -6.05
CA GLU A 97 -1.32 3.87 -7.43
C GLU A 97 -0.11 4.80 -7.59
N ALA A 98 0.79 4.76 -6.60
CA ALA A 98 1.98 5.61 -6.57
C ALA A 98 2.87 5.41 -7.81
N SER A 99 3.42 6.52 -8.30
CA SER A 99 4.62 6.49 -9.14
C SER A 99 5.82 5.98 -8.34
N GLU A 100 6.90 5.64 -9.04
CA GLU A 100 8.14 5.17 -8.40
C GLU A 100 8.72 6.17 -7.38
N PRO A 101 8.87 7.48 -7.70
CA PRO A 101 9.37 8.44 -6.71
C PRO A 101 8.48 8.56 -5.47
N GLU A 102 7.16 8.57 -5.65
CA GLU A 102 6.20 8.65 -4.55
C GLU A 102 6.27 7.42 -3.65
N LEU A 103 6.38 6.22 -4.25
CA LEU A 103 6.51 4.98 -3.50
C LEU A 103 7.83 4.92 -2.73
N ILE A 104 8.95 5.28 -3.35
CA ILE A 104 10.27 5.30 -2.70
C ILE A 104 10.24 6.24 -1.48
N GLU A 105 9.69 7.44 -1.63
CA GLU A 105 9.61 8.39 -0.53
C GLU A 105 8.73 7.86 0.62
N TRP A 106 7.59 7.26 0.29
CA TRP A 106 6.71 6.65 1.28
C TRP A 106 7.38 5.47 2.01
N LEU A 107 8.13 4.62 1.29
CA LEU A 107 8.89 3.51 1.90
C LEU A 107 9.99 4.02 2.86
N ARG A 108 10.66 5.13 2.51
CA ARG A 108 11.66 5.80 3.38
C ARG A 108 11.01 6.35 4.64
N GLN A 109 9.85 7.01 4.51
CA GLN A 109 9.09 7.52 5.66
C GLN A 109 8.80 6.42 6.69
N HIS A 110 8.51 5.19 6.23
CA HIS A 110 8.24 4.04 7.10
C HIS A 110 9.50 3.25 7.50
N GLY A 111 10.69 3.68 7.07
CA GLY A 111 11.96 3.03 7.39
C GLY A 111 12.13 1.66 6.74
N LEU A 112 11.38 1.37 5.67
CA LEU A 112 11.49 0.10 4.93
C LEU A 112 12.69 0.08 3.98
N ILE A 113 13.16 1.25 3.55
CA ILE A 113 14.35 1.42 2.72
C ILE A 113 15.18 2.58 3.25
N ARG A 114 16.47 2.62 2.88
CA ARG A 114 17.37 3.70 3.28
C ARG A 114 17.11 4.99 2.47
N PRO A 115 17.44 6.17 3.03
CA PRO A 115 17.50 7.42 2.28
C PRO A 115 18.41 7.32 1.06
#